data_AF-A0A1V5U1B8-F1
#
_entry.id   AF-A0A1V5U1B8-F1
#
_cell.length_a   1.000
_cell.length_b   1.000
_cell.length_c   1.000
_cell.angle_alpha   90.00
_cell.angle_beta   90.00
_cell.angle_gamma   90.00
#
_symmetry.space_group_name_H-M   'P 1'
#
loop_
_entity.id
_entity.type
_entity.pdbx_description
1 polymer ?
#
loop_
_entity_poly.entity_id
_entity_poly.type
_entity_poly.pdbx_seq_one_letter_code
_entity_poly.pdbx_strand_id
1 'polypeptide(L)'
;MSARARNVTLIAAAALLALAILLSLDIARNDPLADLAKQINAYGYDFTAEDFYVLGGAQDTSIAALLGEQGADLADAIAASKACGFPSDVNAAGDITALLANADEGVVTIYLRDGTIELCFLQGANGEALPLK
;
A
#
# COMPACT_ATOMS: atom_id res chain seq x y z
N MET A 1 -14.38 -13.13 -46.74
CA MET A 1 -13.90 -13.92 -45.58
C MET A 1 -14.66 -15.24 -45.54
N SER A 2 -13.97 -16.38 -45.52
CA SER A 2 -14.66 -17.68 -45.44
C SER A 2 -15.23 -17.89 -44.02
N ALA A 3 -16.35 -18.62 -43.91
CA ALA A 3 -17.01 -18.89 -42.63
C ALA A 3 -16.06 -19.52 -41.58
N ARG A 4 -15.06 -20.29 -42.02
CA ARG A 4 -14.01 -20.85 -41.16
C ARG A 4 -13.11 -19.79 -40.54
N ALA A 5 -12.67 -18.79 -41.31
CA ALA A 5 -11.84 -17.72 -40.78
C ALA A 5 -12.60 -16.88 -39.74
N ARG A 6 -13.88 -16.57 -39.99
CA ARG A 6 -14.73 -15.85 -39.04
C ARG A 6 -14.94 -16.63 -37.73
N ASN A 7 -15.16 -17.94 -37.82
CA ASN A 7 -15.35 -18.78 -36.62
C ASN A 7 -14.06 -18.90 -35.81
N VAL A 8 -12.89 -19.03 -36.45
CA VAL A 8 -11.60 -19.07 -35.75
C VAL A 8 -11.33 -17.74 -35.03
N THR A 9 -11.61 -16.60 -35.67
CA THR A 9 -11.45 -15.29 -35.02
C THR A 9 -12.40 -15.13 -33.82
N LEU A 10 -13.65 -15.57 -33.94
CA LEU A 10 -14.63 -15.49 -32.85
C LEU A 10 -14.24 -16.37 -31.66
N ILE A 11 -13.73 -17.58 -31.90
CA ILE A 11 -13.23 -18.48 -30.85
C ILE A 11 -12.01 -17.87 -30.16
N ALA A 12 -11.06 -17.32 -30.94
CA ALA A 12 -9.87 -16.67 -30.38
C ALA A 12 -10.25 -15.43 -29.55
N ALA A 13 -11.19 -14.61 -30.01
CA ALA A 13 -11.67 -13.45 -29.27
C ALA A 13 -12.37 -13.84 -27.96
N ALA A 14 -13.21 -14.89 -27.98
CA ALA A 14 -13.87 -15.39 -26.77
C ALA A 14 -12.87 -15.95 -25.76
N ALA A 15 -11.83 -16.66 -26.22
CA ALA A 15 -10.77 -17.16 -25.37
C ALA A 15 -9.94 -16.03 -24.73
N LEU A 16 -9.61 -14.99 -25.50
CA LEU A 16 -8.93 -13.80 -24.98
C LEU A 16 -9.80 -13.06 -23.96
N LEU A 17 -11.11 -12.95 -24.19
CA LEU A 17 -12.02 -12.30 -23.25
C LEU A 17 -12.11 -13.08 -21.94
N ALA A 18 -12.23 -14.41 -22.01
CA ALA A 18 -12.25 -15.27 -20.83
C ALA A 18 -10.94 -15.20 -20.04
N LEU A 19 -9.80 -15.17 -20.73
CA LEU A 19 -8.49 -15.01 -20.10
C LEU A 19 -8.37 -13.64 -19.40
N ALA A 20 -8.82 -12.57 -20.06
CA ALA A 20 -8.84 -11.24 -19.47
C ALA A 20 -9.71 -11.18 -18.21
N ILE A 21 -10.89 -11.80 -18.22
CA ILE A 21 -11.77 -11.88 -17.04
C ILE A 21 -11.07 -12.61 -15.88
N LEU A 22 -10.44 -13.75 -16.15
CA LEU A 22 -9.71 -14.51 -15.13
C LEU A 22 -8.54 -13.70 -14.56
N LEU A 23 -7.79 -13.01 -15.42
CA LEU A 23 -6.67 -12.16 -14.99
C LEU A 23 -7.17 -10.96 -14.17
N SER A 24 -8.26 -10.32 -14.58
CA SER A 24 -8.87 -9.22 -13.83
C SER A 24 -9.36 -9.64 -12.45
N LEU A 25 -9.92 -10.86 -12.32
CA LEU A 25 -10.35 -11.40 -11.04
C LEU A 25 -9.17 -11.73 -10.12
N ASP A 26 -8.04 -12.19 -10.67
CA ASP A 26 -6.83 -12.45 -9.89
C ASP A 26 -6.20 -11.14 -9.41
N ILE A 27 -6.11 -10.12 -10.28
CA ILE A 27 -5.64 -8.78 -9.92
C ILE A 27 -6.53 -8.16 -8.84
N ALA A 28 -7.85 -8.26 -8.98
CA ALA A 28 -8.79 -7.74 -7.98
C ALA A 28 -8.75 -8.51 -6.65
N ARG A 29 -8.31 -9.77 -6.65
CA ARG A 29 -8.13 -10.58 -5.43
C ARG A 29 -6.79 -10.33 -4.74
N ASN A 30 -5.75 -10.02 -5.51
CA ASN A 30 -4.38 -9.82 -5.05
C ASN A 30 -3.97 -8.35 -5.07
N ASP A 31 -4.92 -7.42 -4.86
CA ASP A 31 -4.60 -6.00 -4.78
C ASP A 31 -3.92 -5.71 -3.42
N PRO A 32 -2.61 -5.43 -3.40
CA PRO A 32 -1.87 -5.21 -2.15
C PRO A 32 -2.43 -4.03 -1.35
N LEU A 33 -3.03 -3.04 -2.01
CA LEU A 33 -3.63 -1.88 -1.36
C LEU A 33 -4.99 -2.22 -0.74
N ALA A 34 -5.73 -3.15 -1.32
CA ALA A 34 -6.98 -3.63 -0.72
C ALA A 34 -6.71 -4.43 0.57
N ASP A 35 -5.64 -5.20 0.61
CA ASP A 35 -5.23 -5.91 1.83
C ASP A 35 -4.61 -4.97 2.87
N LEU A 36 -3.93 -3.91 2.43
CA LEU A 36 -3.48 -2.82 3.30
C LEU A 36 -4.67 -2.09 3.94
N ALA A 37 -5.69 -1.74 3.15
CA ALA A 37 -6.95 -1.16 3.63
C ALA A 37 -7.58 -2.04 4.72
N LYS A 38 -7.73 -3.34 4.48
CA LYS A 38 -8.29 -4.26 5.49
C LYS A 38 -7.50 -4.26 6.80
N GLN A 39 -6.17 -4.22 6.73
CA GLN A 39 -5.31 -4.18 7.92
C GLN A 39 -5.47 -2.88 8.71
N ILE A 40 -5.55 -1.74 8.02
CA ILE A 40 -5.70 -0.43 8.68
C ILE A 40 -7.12 -0.23 9.20
N ASN A 41 -8.14 -0.71 8.48
CA ASN A 41 -9.54 -0.63 8.90
C ASN A 41 -9.83 -1.42 10.18
N ALA A 42 -8.94 -2.36 10.57
CA ALA A 42 -9.01 -3.03 11.87
C ALA A 42 -8.85 -2.05 13.06
N TYR A 43 -8.28 -0.86 12.82
CA TYR A 43 -8.14 0.26 13.76
C TYR A 43 -9.31 1.26 13.68
N GLY A 44 -10.42 0.89 13.06
CA GLY A 44 -11.63 1.71 12.98
C GLY A 44 -11.67 2.72 11.83
N TYR A 45 -10.78 2.58 10.84
CA TYR A 45 -10.83 3.33 9.58
C TYR A 45 -11.73 2.65 8.54
N ASP A 46 -12.11 3.40 7.50
CA ASP A 46 -12.92 2.91 6.37
C ASP A 46 -12.24 3.25 5.03
N PHE A 47 -10.99 2.82 4.88
CA PHE A 47 -10.21 3.01 3.65
C PHE A 47 -10.53 1.94 2.61
N THR A 48 -10.40 2.33 1.35
CA THR A 48 -10.36 1.49 0.16
C THR A 48 -8.97 1.56 -0.49
N ALA A 49 -8.70 0.70 -1.46
CA ALA A 49 -7.44 0.73 -2.20
C ALA A 49 -7.18 2.08 -2.91
N GLU A 50 -8.23 2.79 -3.29
CA GLU A 50 -8.15 4.07 -4.00
C GLU A 50 -7.79 5.25 -3.09
N ASP A 51 -7.95 5.08 -1.76
CA ASP A 51 -7.66 6.13 -0.78
C ASP A 51 -6.17 6.26 -0.47
N PHE A 52 -5.35 5.28 -0.90
CA PHE A 52 -3.90 5.30 -0.71
C PHE A 52 -3.19 6.05 -1.84
N TYR A 53 -2.53 7.14 -1.47
CA TYR A 53 -1.62 7.87 -2.33
C TYR A 53 -0.19 7.35 -2.19
N VAL A 54 0.33 6.73 -3.24
CA VAL A 54 1.72 6.25 -3.30
C VAL A 54 2.66 7.43 -3.56
N LEU A 55 3.49 7.79 -2.58
CA LEU A 55 4.49 8.85 -2.72
C LEU A 55 5.68 8.42 -3.57
N GLY A 56 5.95 7.12 -3.60
CA GLY A 56 7.10 6.52 -4.26
C GLY A 56 7.85 5.58 -3.32
N GLY A 57 9.01 5.12 -3.76
CA GLY A 57 9.81 4.16 -3.02
C GLY A 57 11.20 4.00 -3.60
N ALA A 58 12.04 3.27 -2.89
CA ALA A 58 13.39 2.93 -3.31
C ALA A 58 13.73 1.49 -2.90
N GLN A 59 14.55 0.83 -3.72
CA GLN A 59 14.99 -0.54 -3.51
C GLN A 59 16.26 -0.57 -2.67
N ASP A 60 16.46 -1.68 -1.95
CA ASP A 60 17.66 -1.94 -1.13
C ASP A 60 18.06 -0.76 -0.23
N THR A 61 17.06 -0.18 0.44
CA THR A 61 17.25 0.98 1.32
C THR A 61 16.49 0.82 2.63
N SER A 62 16.68 1.74 3.56
CA SER A 62 15.92 1.81 4.82
C SER A 62 15.06 3.05 4.85
N ILE A 63 14.03 3.05 5.71
CA ILE A 63 13.14 4.23 5.88
C ILE A 63 13.95 5.44 6.37
N ALA A 64 14.87 5.21 7.30
CA ALA A 64 15.76 6.26 7.80
C ALA A 64 16.65 6.85 6.69
N ALA A 65 17.18 6.01 5.80
CA ALA A 65 18.00 6.46 4.67
C ALA A 65 17.16 7.20 3.61
N LEU A 66 15.94 6.73 3.33
CA LEU A 66 15.01 7.34 2.39
C LEU A 66 14.62 8.77 2.81
N LEU A 67 14.46 8.99 4.12
CA LEU A 67 14.09 10.30 4.68
C LEU A 67 15.30 11.23 4.91
N GLY A 68 16.53 10.70 4.86
CA GLY A 68 17.76 11.47 4.98
C GLY A 68 17.80 12.35 6.25
N GLU A 69 18.39 13.54 6.14
CA GLU A 69 18.48 14.51 7.26
C GLU A 69 17.15 15.24 7.55
N GLN A 70 16.13 15.06 6.71
CA GLN A 70 14.79 15.62 6.92
C GLN A 70 13.92 14.74 7.83
N GLY A 71 14.30 13.47 8.02
CA GLY A 71 13.67 12.53 8.97
C GLY A 71 14.09 12.72 10.42
N ALA A 72 14.58 13.92 10.78
CA ALA A 72 15.04 14.23 12.12
C ALA A 72 13.86 14.15 13.11
N ASP A 73 13.91 13.07 13.90
CA ASP A 73 12.98 12.61 14.93
C ASP A 73 11.80 11.74 14.46
N LEU A 74 12.12 10.54 13.99
CA LEU A 74 11.16 9.44 13.83
C LEU A 74 10.79 8.77 15.17
N ALA A 75 11.31 9.23 16.32
CA ALA A 75 11.10 8.51 17.58
C ALA A 75 9.61 8.42 17.94
N ASP A 76 8.88 9.52 17.78
CA ASP A 76 7.44 9.56 18.03
C ASP A 76 6.67 8.69 17.03
N ALA A 77 7.05 8.71 15.75
CA ALA A 77 6.48 7.85 14.72
C ALA A 77 6.71 6.35 15.01
N ILE A 78 7.92 5.99 15.44
CA ILE A 78 8.27 4.62 15.83
C ILE A 78 7.49 4.21 17.08
N ALA A 79 7.36 5.09 18.07
CA ALA A 79 6.62 4.81 19.29
C ALA A 79 5.12 4.59 19.00
N ALA A 80 4.52 5.47 18.19
CA ALA A 80 3.14 5.35 17.72
C ALA A 80 2.91 4.05 16.95
N SER A 81 3.77 3.75 15.99
CA SER A 81 3.67 2.54 15.16
C SER A 81 3.83 1.25 15.97
N LYS A 82 4.77 1.23 16.94
CA LYS A 82 4.93 0.10 17.87
C LYS A 82 3.73 -0.09 18.80
N ALA A 83 3.06 0.99 19.21
CA ALA A 83 1.85 0.90 20.01
C ALA A 83 0.71 0.18 19.26
N CYS A 84 0.70 0.27 17.93
CA CYS A 84 -0.18 -0.49 17.05
C CYS A 84 0.33 -1.93 16.78
N GLY A 85 1.50 -2.33 17.27
CA GLY A 85 2.05 -3.66 17.08
C GLY A 85 2.81 -3.86 15.77
N PHE A 86 3.14 -2.80 15.04
CA PHE A 86 3.99 -2.88 13.85
C PHE A 86 5.48 -2.98 14.20
N PRO A 87 6.31 -3.64 13.37
CA PRO A 87 7.72 -3.91 13.68
C PRO A 87 8.54 -2.63 13.93
N SER A 88 8.34 -1.61 13.09
CA SER A 88 8.91 -0.27 13.21
C SER A 88 10.45 -0.24 13.27
N ASP A 89 11.13 -1.12 12.53
CA ASP A 89 12.56 -1.10 12.30
C ASP A 89 12.89 -0.23 11.08
N VAL A 90 13.08 1.06 11.33
CA VAL A 90 13.38 2.06 10.29
C VAL A 90 14.78 1.95 9.69
N ASN A 91 15.67 1.13 10.28
CA ASN A 91 17.04 0.95 9.84
C ASN A 91 17.23 -0.34 9.02
N ALA A 92 16.27 -1.26 9.06
CA ALA A 92 16.28 -2.45 8.23
C ALA A 92 16.25 -2.09 6.74
N ALA A 93 17.11 -2.74 5.96
CA ALA A 93 17.14 -2.61 4.51
C ALA A 93 16.06 -3.49 3.85
N GLY A 94 15.51 -3.00 2.74
CA GLY A 94 14.58 -3.71 1.88
C GLY A 94 14.00 -2.80 0.81
N ASP A 95 12.95 -3.26 0.15
CA ASP A 95 12.22 -2.44 -0.82
C ASP A 95 11.20 -1.58 -0.08
N ILE A 96 11.50 -0.28 0.05
CA ILE A 96 10.70 0.67 0.80
C ILE A 96 9.70 1.37 -0.11
N THR A 97 8.42 1.35 0.26
CA THR A 97 7.34 2.11 -0.40
C THR A 97 6.64 2.99 0.61
N ALA A 98 6.49 4.28 0.33
CA ALA A 98 5.77 5.23 1.16
C ALA A 98 4.37 5.50 0.59
N LEU A 99 3.35 5.41 1.46
CA LEU A 99 1.96 5.69 1.15
C LEU A 99 1.36 6.65 2.17
N LEU A 100 0.36 7.41 1.72
CA LEU A 100 -0.46 8.29 2.56
C LEU A 100 -1.93 7.96 2.35
N ALA A 101 -2.73 8.07 3.40
CA ALA A 101 -4.20 8.07 3.32
C ALA A 101 -4.77 9.20 4.18
N ASN A 102 -5.78 9.89 3.68
CA ASN A 102 -6.44 10.97 4.43
C ASN A 102 -7.50 10.38 5.38
N ALA A 103 -7.33 10.57 6.68
CA ALA A 103 -8.32 10.29 7.70
C ALA A 103 -9.01 11.58 8.16
N ASP A 104 -10.15 11.47 8.85
CA ASP A 104 -10.86 12.62 9.41
C ASP A 104 -10.01 13.43 10.39
N GLU A 105 -9.17 12.75 11.18
CA GLU A 105 -8.31 13.36 12.20
C GLU A 105 -6.89 13.73 11.72
N GLY A 106 -6.50 13.42 10.48
CA GLY A 106 -5.15 13.67 9.99
C GLY A 106 -4.77 12.83 8.78
N VAL A 107 -3.46 12.62 8.57
CA VAL A 107 -2.95 11.80 7.46
C VAL A 107 -2.33 10.54 8.03
N VAL A 108 -2.80 9.37 7.62
CA VAL A 108 -2.16 8.11 7.94
C VAL A 108 -0.96 7.93 7.02
N THR A 109 0.24 7.93 7.59
CA THR A 109 1.49 7.73 6.89
C THR A 109 1.95 6.29 7.07
N ILE A 110 2.27 5.62 5.96
CA ILE A 110 2.57 4.18 5.92
C ILE A 110 3.86 3.99 5.13
N TYR A 111 4.80 3.26 5.72
CA TYR A 111 5.97 2.73 5.03
C TYR A 111 5.88 1.22 4.99
N LEU A 112 5.86 0.68 3.78
CA LEU A 112 5.99 -0.75 3.54
C LEU A 112 7.46 -1.08 3.33
N ARG A 113 7.91 -2.20 3.89
CA ARG A 113 9.16 -2.86 3.54
C ARG A 113 8.82 -4.22 2.95
N ASP A 114 9.30 -4.47 1.73
CA ASP A 114 9.04 -5.71 0.98
C ASP A 114 7.52 -6.01 0.86
N GLY A 115 6.72 -4.95 0.72
CA GLY A 115 5.25 -5.03 0.61
C GLY A 115 4.49 -5.23 1.93
N THR A 116 5.17 -5.28 3.07
CA THR A 116 4.54 -5.43 4.40
C THR A 116 4.68 -4.14 5.22
N ILE A 117 3.71 -3.82 6.07
CA ILE A 117 3.76 -2.62 6.92
C ILE A 117 4.95 -2.73 7.88
N GLU A 118 5.90 -1.81 7.75
CA GLU A 118 7.05 -1.67 8.65
C GLU A 118 6.82 -0.53 9.63
N LEU A 119 6.38 0.64 9.16
CA LEU A 119 6.09 1.81 9.98
C LEU A 119 4.73 2.39 9.59
N CYS A 120 3.84 2.62 10.56
CA CYS A 120 2.54 3.24 10.30
C CYS A 120 2.11 4.10 11.49
N PHE A 121 1.70 5.35 11.21
CA PHE A 121 1.26 6.29 12.24
C PHE A 121 0.30 7.31 11.64
N LEU A 122 -0.53 7.91 12.49
CA LEU A 122 -1.35 9.06 12.17
C LEU A 122 -0.53 10.34 12.38
N GLN A 123 -0.40 11.15 11.34
CA GLN A 123 0.14 12.49 11.43
C GLN A 123 -1.00 13.47 11.75
N GLY A 124 -0.98 14.00 12.98
CA GLY A 124 -1.94 14.98 13.46
C GLY A 124 -1.76 16.36 12.83
N ALA A 125 -2.72 17.26 13.11
CA ALA A 125 -2.76 18.59 12.54
C ALA A 125 -1.57 19.49 12.93
N ASN A 126 -0.88 19.19 14.04
CA ASN A 126 0.30 19.94 14.49
C ASN A 126 1.61 19.26 14.05
N GLY A 127 1.54 18.23 13.21
CA GLY A 127 2.69 17.44 12.75
C GLY A 127 3.16 16.39 13.75
N GLU A 128 2.39 16.14 14.82
CA GLU A 128 2.66 15.09 15.79
C GLU A 128 2.39 13.69 15.19
N ALA A 129 3.18 12.70 15.57
CA ALA A 129 2.93 11.30 15.24
C ALA A 129 2.14 10.62 16.36
N LEU A 130 0.99 10.07 16.02
CA LEU A 130 0.04 9.43 16.92
C LEU A 130 -0.21 7.97 16.50
N PRO A 131 -0.50 7.06 17.44
CA PRO A 131 -0.93 5.72 17.10
C PRO A 131 -2.29 5.75 16.37
N LEU A 132 -2.54 4.71 15.58
CA LEU A 132 -3.88 4.42 15.06
C LEU A 132 -4.84 4.10 16.22
N LYS A 133 -6.13 4.33 16.00
CA LYS A 133 -7.19 4.21 17.04
C LYS A 133 -7.55 2.77 17.40
#